data_AF-A0A1G6G4X7-F1
#
_entry.id   AF-A0A1G6G4X7-F1
#
_cell.length_a   1.000
_cell.length_b   1.000
_cell.length_c   1.000
_cell.angle_alpha   90.00
_cell.angle_beta   90.00
_cell.angle_gamma   90.00
#
_symmetry.space_group_name_H-M   'P 1'
#
loop_
_entity.id
_entity.type
_entity.pdbx_description
1 polymer ?
#
loop_
_entity_poly.entity_id
_entity_poly.type
_entity_poly.pdbx_seq_one_letter_code
_entity_poly.pdbx_strand_id
1 'polypeptide(L)'
;MIDYIGKVLLPTEYDSLDYVTKDVVIVTKDSKYGAVDINNRLVLPFEYDDIRFDIEEWCATGYEYIRYIYVRKDKRYYKYDRETPIMEVML
;
A
#
# COMPACT_ATOMS: atom_id res chain seq x y z
N MET A 1 -15.91 3.46 0.96
CA MET A 1 -15.77 3.49 2.44
C MET A 1 -16.28 4.83 2.94
N ILE A 2 -17.08 4.85 4.01
CA ILE A 2 -17.57 6.08 4.65
C ILE A 2 -17.09 6.15 6.10
N ASP A 3 -16.88 7.34 6.63
CA ASP A 3 -16.62 7.54 8.06
C ASP A 3 -17.91 7.45 8.90
N TYR A 4 -17.77 7.67 10.22
CA TYR A 4 -18.89 7.59 11.18
C TYR A 4 -19.95 8.68 11.00
N ILE A 5 -19.67 9.74 10.24
CA ILE A 5 -20.64 10.79 9.88
C ILE A 5 -21.15 10.66 8.44
N GLY A 6 -20.79 9.57 7.74
CA GLY A 6 -21.23 9.28 6.37
C GLY A 6 -20.42 9.95 5.26
N LYS A 7 -19.28 10.56 5.57
CA LYS A 7 -18.38 11.14 4.55
C LYS A 7 -17.61 10.03 3.85
N VAL A 8 -17.57 10.07 2.52
CA VAL A 8 -16.74 9.16 1.71
C VAL A 8 -15.26 9.41 1.99
N LEU A 9 -14.54 8.36 2.41
CA LEU A 9 -13.10 8.40 2.69
C LEU A 9 -12.27 8.00 1.47
N LEU A 10 -12.62 6.86 0.86
CA LEU A 10 -12.01 6.38 -0.37
C LEU A 10 -13.05 6.38 -1.50
N PRO A 11 -12.71 6.88 -2.69
CA PRO A 11 -13.58 6.88 -3.86
C PRO A 11 -14.13 5.50 -4.22
N THR A 12 -15.32 5.46 -4.80
CA THR A 12 -15.92 4.23 -5.34
C THR A 12 -15.37 3.84 -6.71
N GLU A 13 -14.41 4.61 -7.24
CA GLU A 13 -13.77 4.33 -8.53
C GLU A 13 -12.71 3.21 -8.44
N TYR A 14 -12.32 2.81 -7.22
CA TYR A 14 -11.39 1.71 -7.01
C TYR A 14 -12.11 0.37 -7.15
N ASP A 15 -11.45 -0.54 -7.88
CA ASP A 15 -11.95 -1.87 -8.18
C ASP A 15 -11.90 -2.78 -6.94
N SER A 16 -10.89 -2.59 -6.10
CA SER A 16 -10.69 -3.34 -4.86
C SER A 16 -9.92 -2.52 -3.82
N LEU A 17 -10.07 -2.91 -2.55
CA LEU A 17 -9.40 -2.33 -1.38
C LEU A 17 -8.88 -3.49 -0.52
N ASP A 18 -7.62 -3.42 -0.08
CA ASP A 18 -7.02 -4.36 0.87
C ASP A 18 -6.21 -3.61 1.94
N TYR A 19 -6.50 -3.86 3.21
CA TYR A 19 -5.93 -3.09 4.32
C TYR A 19 -4.56 -3.62 4.70
N VAL A 20 -3.59 -2.71 4.81
CA VAL A 20 -2.22 -3.04 5.22
C VAL A 20 -2.03 -2.69 6.68
N THR A 21 -2.26 -1.43 7.02
CA THR A 21 -2.26 -0.92 8.40
C THR A 21 -3.52 -0.09 8.61
N LYS A 22 -3.69 0.45 9.81
CA LYS A 22 -4.74 1.46 10.07
C LYS A 22 -4.67 2.70 9.16
N ASP A 23 -3.50 2.97 8.56
CA ASP A 23 -3.23 4.21 7.82
C ASP A 23 -3.03 3.99 6.31
N VAL A 24 -2.81 2.74 5.85
CA VAL A 24 -2.46 2.43 4.46
C VAL A 24 -3.34 1.32 3.89
N VAL A 25 -3.83 1.55 2.67
CA VAL A 25 -4.71 0.65 1.93
C VAL A 25 -4.13 0.40 0.54
N ILE A 26 -3.97 -0.87 0.16
CA ILE A 26 -3.72 -1.27 -1.22
C ILE A 26 -5.02 -1.08 -2.00
N VAL A 27 -4.91 -0.47 -3.17
CA VAL A 27 -6.06 -0.17 -4.04
C VAL A 27 -5.77 -0.62 -5.46
N THR A 28 -6.77 -1.17 -6.12
CA THR A 28 -6.69 -1.48 -7.56
C THR A 28 -7.52 -0.48 -8.35
N LYS A 29 -6.96 0.02 -9.44
CA LYS A 29 -7.65 0.82 -10.45
C LYS A 29 -7.12 0.44 -11.83
N ASP A 30 -8.00 0.24 -12.80
CA ASP A 30 -7.62 -0.08 -14.18
C ASP A 30 -6.67 -1.29 -14.27
N SER A 31 -6.91 -2.31 -13.46
CA SER A 31 -6.09 -3.55 -13.35
C SER A 31 -4.64 -3.35 -12.84
N LYS A 32 -4.30 -2.18 -12.29
CA LYS A 32 -3.01 -1.91 -11.66
C LYS A 32 -3.18 -1.65 -10.17
N TYR A 33 -2.19 -2.11 -9.40
CA TYR A 33 -2.12 -1.88 -7.96
C TYR A 33 -1.42 -0.56 -7.67
N GLY A 34 -1.96 0.15 -6.69
CA GLY A 34 -1.35 1.28 -6.01
C GLY A 34 -1.61 1.17 -4.51
N ALA A 35 -1.18 2.18 -3.76
CA ALA A 35 -1.49 2.29 -2.33
C ALA A 35 -1.83 3.73 -2.00
N VAL A 36 -2.80 3.92 -1.11
CA VAL A 36 -3.22 5.23 -0.62
C VAL A 36 -3.30 5.24 0.89
N ASP A 37 -3.23 6.43 1.48
CA ASP A 37 -3.58 6.62 2.88
C ASP A 37 -5.11 6.70 3.07
N ILE A 38 -5.57 6.68 4.33
CA ILE A 38 -7.00 6.82 4.67
C ILE A 38 -7.65 8.15 4.25
N ASN A 39 -6.84 9.15 3.86
CA ASN A 39 -7.29 10.43 3.31
C ASN A 39 -7.21 10.46 1.78
N ASN A 40 -7.06 9.30 1.14
CA ASN A 40 -6.94 9.12 -0.30
C ASN A 40 -5.70 9.79 -0.93
N ARG A 41 -4.62 9.95 -0.18
CA ARG A 41 -3.34 10.45 -0.72
C ARG A 41 -2.51 9.28 -1.22
N LEU A 42 -1.89 9.43 -2.39
CA LEU A 42 -1.04 8.39 -2.98
C LEU A 42 0.19 8.11 -2.10
N VAL A 43 0.32 6.84 -1.71
CA VAL A 43 1.53 6.25 -1.13
C VAL A 43 2.34 5.59 -2.25
N LEU A 44 1.67 4.87 -3.15
CA LEU A 44 2.27 4.25 -4.35
C LEU A 44 1.38 4.50 -5.58
N PRO A 45 1.97 4.84 -6.75
CA PRO A 45 1.22 5.02 -7.99
C PRO A 45 0.58 3.71 -8.49
N PHE A 46 -0.47 3.84 -9.32
CA PHE A 46 -1.17 2.73 -9.97
C PHE A 46 -0.39 2.19 -11.18
N GLU A 47 0.78 1.60 -10.95
CA GLU A 47 1.62 1.06 -12.03
C GLU A 47 2.11 -0.37 -11.79
N TYR A 48 1.79 -0.94 -10.63
CA TYR A 48 2.31 -2.23 -10.21
C TYR A 48 1.36 -3.37 -10.58
N ASP A 49 1.95 -4.49 -10.95
CA ASP A 49 1.24 -5.75 -11.21
C ASP A 49 0.96 -6.53 -9.91
N ASP A 50 1.67 -6.20 -8.83
CA ASP A 50 1.50 -6.77 -7.49
C ASP A 50 2.18 -5.87 -6.44
N ILE A 51 1.64 -5.81 -5.23
CA ILE A 51 2.19 -5.06 -4.09
C ILE A 51 2.06 -5.92 -2.83
N ARG A 52 3.14 -6.03 -2.06
CA ARG A 52 3.17 -6.67 -0.76
C ARG A 52 3.92 -5.82 0.25
N PHE A 53 3.29 -5.60 1.40
CA PHE A 53 3.93 -4.91 2.52
C PHE A 53 4.46 -5.94 3.53
N ASP A 54 5.65 -5.67 4.04
CA ASP A 54 6.21 -6.35 5.20
C ASP A 54 6.07 -5.41 6.40
N ILE A 55 5.28 -5.83 7.38
CA ILE A 55 4.86 -5.03 8.52
C ILE A 55 5.47 -5.68 9.75
N GLU A 56 6.11 -4.86 10.57
CA GLU A 56 6.57 -5.29 11.88
C GLU A 56 5.74 -4.58 12.94
N GLU A 57 5.16 -5.38 13.84
CA GLU A 57 4.30 -4.91 14.91
C GLU A 57 5.03 -5.00 16.25
N TRP A 58 5.02 -3.92 17.02
CA TRP A 58 5.59 -3.91 18.35
C TRP A 58 4.49 -4.18 19.39
N CYS A 59 4.37 -5.45 19.82
CA CYS A 59 3.30 -5.91 20.71
C CYS A 59 3.16 -5.11 22.02
N ALA A 60 4.23 -4.49 22.51
CA ALA A 60 4.20 -3.69 23.74
C ALA A 60 3.44 -2.35 23.57
N THR A 61 3.40 -1.81 22.35
CA THR A 61 2.79 -0.50 22.06
C THR A 61 1.62 -0.61 21.07
N GLY A 62 1.44 -1.75 20.41
CA GLY A 62 0.51 -1.90 19.28
C GLY A 62 0.92 -1.06 18.07
N TYR A 63 2.20 -0.67 18.00
CA TYR A 63 2.71 0.16 16.92
C TYR A 63 3.08 -0.72 15.72
N GLU A 64 2.38 -0.52 14.61
CA GLU A 64 2.70 -1.13 13.32
C GLU A 64 3.66 -0.21 12.54
N TYR A 65 4.70 -0.80 11.97
CA TYR A 65 5.57 -0.09 11.05
C TYR A 65 5.81 -0.90 9.78
N ILE A 66 5.68 -0.22 8.64
CA ILE A 66 6.01 -0.79 7.34
C ILE A 66 7.53 -0.83 7.25
N ARG A 67 8.09 -2.04 7.25
CA ARG A 67 9.52 -2.29 7.14
C ARG A 67 9.97 -2.26 5.69
N TYR A 68 9.27 -3.02 4.83
CA TYR A 68 9.54 -3.06 3.40
C TYR A 68 8.25 -3.04 2.59
N ILE A 69 8.37 -2.56 1.36
CA ILE A 69 7.36 -2.70 0.33
C ILE A 69 8.00 -3.45 -0.83
N TYR A 70 7.41 -4.58 -1.19
CA TYR A 70 7.75 -5.33 -2.39
C TYR A 70 6.73 -5.02 -3.46
N VAL A 71 7.19 -4.70 -4.66
CA VAL A 71 6.29 -4.49 -5.80
C VAL A 71 6.78 -5.27 -6.99
N ARG A 72 5.85 -5.68 -7.84
CA ARG A 72 6.16 -6.26 -9.16
C ARG A 72 5.72 -5.29 -10.24
N LYS A 73 6.61 -4.97 -11.18
CA LYS A 73 6.31 -4.16 -12.36
C LYS A 73 7.01 -4.74 -13.57
N ASP A 74 6.26 -5.05 -14.62
CA ASP A 74 6.78 -5.57 -15.89
C ASP A 74 7.67 -6.82 -15.70
N LYS A 75 7.21 -7.74 -14.85
CA LYS A 75 7.91 -8.98 -14.45
C LYS A 75 9.20 -8.78 -13.64
N ARG A 76 9.51 -7.55 -13.22
CA ARG A 76 10.63 -7.24 -12.32
C ARG A 76 10.12 -6.99 -10.90
N TYR A 77 10.93 -7.32 -9.92
CA TYR A 77 10.63 -7.15 -8.51
C TYR A 77 11.50 -6.05 -7.90
N TYR A 78 10.88 -5.17 -7.13
CA TYR A 78 11.54 -4.06 -6.46
C TYR A 78 11.22 -4.12 -4.98
N LYS A 79 12.20 -3.74 -4.16
CA LYS A 79 12.03 -3.56 -2.71
C LYS A 79 12.31 -2.10 -2.35
N TYR A 80 11.36 -1.49 -1.65
CA TYR A 80 11.50 -0.17 -1.03
C TYR A 80 11.64 -0.32 0.47
N ASP A 81 12.60 0.38 1.06
CA ASP A 81 12.68 0.62 2.50
C ASP A 81 12.50 2.13 2.79
N ARG A 82 12.41 2.50 4.08
CA ARG A 82 12.17 3.90 4.49
C ARG A 82 13.37 4.84 4.28
N GLU A 83 14.57 4.32 4.09
CA GLU A 83 15.82 5.08 4.10
C GLU A 83 16.57 5.07 2.74
N THR A 84 16.26 4.12 1.86
CA THR A 84 16.99 3.88 0.61
C THR A 84 16.03 3.59 -0.55
N PRO A 85 16.03 4.41 -1.61
CA PRO A 85 15.28 4.09 -2.81
C PRO A 85 16.05 3.04 -3.63
N ILE A 86 15.39 1.89 -3.83
CA ILE A 86 15.64 0.88 -4.86
C ILE A 86 16.82 -0.08 -4.57
N MET A 87 16.49 -1.29 -4.14
CA MET A 87 17.29 -2.48 -4.46
C MET A 87 16.48 -3.34 -5.43
N GLU A 88 17.00 -3.58 -6.62
CA GLU A 88 16.47 -4.64 -7.50
C GLU A 88 16.74 -5.98 -6.80
N VAL A 89 15.68 -6.70 -6.47
CA VAL A 89 15.81 -8.02 -5.84
C VAL A 89 15.64 -9.06 -6.94
N MET A 90 16.73 -9.72 -7.32
CA MET A 90 16.67 -10.90 -8.17
C MET A 90 16.24 -12.08 -7.28
N LEU A 91 15.03 -12.60 -7.50
CA LEU A 91 14.57 -13.88 -6.94
C LEU A 91 14.99 -15.03 -7.86
#